data_AF-A0AA38CG26-F1
#
_entry.id   AF-A0AA38CG26-F1
#
_cell.length_a   1.000
_cell.length_b   1.000
_cell.length_c   1.000
_cell.angle_alpha   90.00
_cell.angle_beta   90.00
_cell.angle_gamma   90.00
#
_symmetry.space_group_name_H-M   'P 1'
#
loop_
_entity.id
_entity.type
_entity.pdbx_description
1 polymer ?
#
loop_
_entity_poly.entity_id
_entity_poly.type
_entity_poly.pdbx_seq_one_letter_code
_entity_poly.pdbx_strand_id
1 'polypeptide(L)'
;VPICTDPDGCGGSNGRGTLIGGIVVGACVVFIIAILVVVFYRRKRLQIEIQARLARERAEILAVKSGGKLANLFTIKEIHKATNDFAGDRLLGVGGFGEVYK
;
A
#
# COMPACT_ATOMS: atom_id res chain seq x y z
N VAL A 1 -57.98 -16.76 -42.31
CA VAL A 1 -56.58 -16.83 -41.84
C VAL A 1 -56.46 -15.87 -40.67
N PRO A 2 -56.40 -16.32 -39.41
CA PRO A 2 -56.35 -15.41 -38.27
C PRO A 2 -54.92 -14.92 -38.05
N ILE A 3 -54.79 -13.62 -37.82
CA ILE A 3 -53.56 -12.89 -37.59
C ILE A 3 -53.31 -12.87 -36.08
N CYS A 4 -52.14 -13.33 -35.66
CA CYS A 4 -51.71 -13.26 -34.27
C CYS A 4 -51.44 -11.81 -33.90
N THR A 5 -52.12 -11.29 -32.88
CA THR A 5 -52.02 -9.90 -32.43
C THR A 5 -51.79 -9.87 -30.92
N ASP A 6 -50.63 -10.32 -30.45
CA ASP A 6 -50.23 -10.14 -29.05
C ASP A 6 -48.71 -9.89 -28.96
N PRO A 7 -48.24 -8.84 -28.25
CA PRO A 7 -46.84 -8.45 -28.18
C PRO A 7 -46.01 -9.22 -27.14
N ASP A 8 -46.61 -10.07 -26.31
CA ASP A 8 -45.90 -10.81 -25.27
C ASP A 8 -45.96 -12.32 -25.52
N GLY A 9 -44.83 -12.85 -25.96
CA GLY A 9 -44.65 -14.16 -26.57
C GLY A 9 -45.21 -15.36 -25.80
N CYS A 10 -45.50 -16.41 -26.57
CA CYS A 10 -45.87 -17.74 -26.11
C CYS A 10 -44.93 -18.27 -25.01
N GLY A 11 -45.33 -18.08 -23.75
CA GLY A 11 -44.69 -18.67 -22.59
C GLY A 11 -45.02 -20.16 -22.47
N GLY A 12 -44.17 -20.99 -23.05
CA GLY A 12 -44.18 -22.44 -22.83
C GLY A 12 -43.80 -22.78 -21.39
N SER A 13 -44.73 -23.44 -20.69
CA SER A 13 -44.61 -23.98 -19.34
C SER A 13 -43.32 -24.78 -19.11
N ASN A 14 -42.59 -24.48 -18.03
CA ASN A 14 -41.76 -25.42 -17.25
C ASN A 14 -41.33 -24.78 -15.91
N GLY A 15 -42.15 -24.93 -14.86
CA GLY A 15 -41.99 -24.31 -13.53
C GLY A 15 -40.85 -24.85 -12.65
N ARG A 16 -39.67 -25.11 -13.20
CA ARG A 16 -38.46 -25.50 -12.45
C ARG A 16 -37.20 -24.69 -12.82
N GLY A 17 -37.18 -24.01 -13.97
CA GLY A 17 -36.02 -23.23 -14.42
C GLY A 17 -35.86 -21.87 -13.73
N THR A 18 -36.96 -21.20 -13.41
CA THR A 18 -36.94 -19.81 -12.93
C THR A 18 -36.56 -19.67 -11.45
N LEU A 19 -36.88 -20.67 -10.62
CA LEU A 19 -36.56 -20.65 -9.18
C LEU A 19 -35.09 -21.02 -8.90
N ILE A 20 -34.51 -21.89 -9.74
CA ILE A 20 -33.12 -22.36 -9.60
C ILE A 20 -32.13 -21.31 -10.13
N GLY A 21 -32.52 -20.50 -11.13
CA GLY A 21 -31.68 -19.45 -11.69
C GLY A 21 -31.28 -18.33 -10.72
N GLY A 22 -32.14 -17.98 -9.76
CA GLY A 22 -31.87 -16.90 -8.80
C GLY A 22 -30.90 -17.27 -7.67
N ILE A 23 -30.96 -18.51 -7.19
CA ILE A 23 -30.15 -18.99 -6.05
C ILE A 23 -28.67 -19.07 -6.44
N VAL A 24 -28.39 -19.49 -7.67
CA VAL A 24 -27.01 -19.64 -8.18
C VAL A 24 -26.31 -18.28 -8.25
N VAL A 25 -26.99 -17.22 -8.69
CA VAL A 25 -26.40 -15.88 -8.78
C VAL A 25 -26.09 -15.32 -7.39
N GLY A 26 -27.00 -15.47 -6.43
CA GLY A 26 -26.78 -15.03 -5.05
C GLY A 26 -25.61 -15.77 -4.37
N ALA A 27 -25.54 -17.09 -4.55
CA ALA A 27 -24.44 -17.91 -4.02
C ALA A 27 -23.08 -17.51 -4.63
N CYS A 28 -23.02 -17.26 -5.93
CA CYS A 28 -21.81 -16.79 -6.61
C CYS A 28 -21.32 -15.45 -6.05
N VAL A 29 -22.21 -14.47 -5.83
CA VAL A 29 -21.84 -13.16 -5.29
C VAL A 29 -21.28 -13.30 -3.87
N VAL A 30 -21.94 -14.07 -3.00
CA VAL A 30 -21.46 -14.32 -1.63
C VAL A 30 -20.11 -15.04 -1.65
N PHE A 31 -19.93 -16.02 -2.53
CA PHE A 31 -18.68 -16.75 -2.66
C PHE A 31 -17.53 -15.86 -3.15
N ILE A 32 -17.80 -14.99 -4.14
CA ILE A 32 -16.83 -14.01 -4.64
C ILE A 32 -16.43 -13.02 -3.52
N ILE A 33 -17.41 -12.49 -2.77
CA ILE A 33 -17.13 -11.59 -1.64
C ILE A 33 -16.28 -12.30 -0.57
N ALA A 34 -16.62 -13.55 -0.22
CA ALA A 34 -15.85 -14.34 0.74
C ALA A 34 -14.40 -14.53 0.27
N ILE A 35 -14.17 -14.87 -1.01
CA ILE A 35 -12.84 -14.99 -1.59
C ILE A 35 -12.08 -13.65 -1.50
N LEU A 36 -12.70 -12.54 -1.89
CA LEU A 36 -12.07 -11.22 -1.84
C LEU A 36 -11.65 -10.84 -0.43
N VAL A 37 -12.52 -11.09 0.55
CA VAL A 37 -12.24 -10.85 1.98
C VAL A 37 -11.07 -11.71 2.43
N VAL A 38 -11.07 -13.01 2.15
CA VAL A 38 -9.96 -13.93 2.51
C VAL A 38 -8.65 -13.50 1.86
N VAL A 39 -8.65 -13.18 0.56
CA VAL A 39 -7.46 -12.72 -0.16
C VAL A 39 -6.94 -11.41 0.43
N PHE A 40 -7.83 -10.46 0.73
CA PHE A 40 -7.44 -9.20 1.36
C PHE A 40 -6.83 -9.41 2.74
N TYR A 41 -7.43 -10.25 3.58
CA TYR A 41 -6.86 -10.61 4.88
C TYR A 41 -5.49 -11.28 4.77
N ARG A 42 -5.32 -12.22 3.83
CA ARG A 42 -4.02 -12.87 3.60
C ARG A 42 -2.98 -11.87 3.09
N ARG A 43 -3.34 -11.01 2.13
CA ARG A 43 -2.45 -9.95 1.62
C ARG A 43 -2.06 -8.97 2.72
N LYS A 44 -2.99 -8.52 3.54
CA LYS A 44 -2.73 -7.63 4.70
C LYS A 44 -1.79 -8.29 5.70
N ARG A 45 -2.04 -9.55 6.07
CA ARG A 45 -1.18 -10.31 6.99
C ARG A 45 0.26 -10.41 6.47
N LEU A 46 0.42 -10.80 5.19
CA LEU A 46 1.74 -10.90 4.55
C LEU A 46 2.44 -9.54 4.45
N GLN A 47 1.74 -8.47 4.11
CA GLN A 47 2.35 -7.14 4.04
C GLN A 47 2.82 -6.63 5.40
N ILE A 48 2.07 -6.89 6.48
CA ILE A 48 2.49 -6.53 7.84
C ILE A 48 3.77 -7.28 8.22
N GLU A 49 3.86 -8.57 7.89
CA GLU A 49 5.07 -9.36 8.15
C GLU A 49 6.27 -8.87 7.32
N ILE A 50 6.08 -8.59 6.03
CA ILE A 50 7.12 -8.06 5.14
C ILE A 50 7.59 -6.69 5.63
N GLN A 51 6.67 -5.80 6.02
CA GLN A 51 7.04 -4.49 6.56
C GLN A 51 7.79 -4.61 7.89
N ALA A 52 7.40 -5.54 8.77
CA ALA A 52 8.12 -5.80 10.00
C ALA A 52 9.54 -6.32 9.76
N ARG A 53 9.72 -7.22 8.77
CA ARG A 53 11.05 -7.70 8.35
C ARG A 53 11.92 -6.59 7.77
N LEU A 54 11.38 -5.80 6.85
CA LEU A 54 12.07 -4.64 6.27
C LEU A 54 12.43 -3.59 7.34
N ALA A 55 11.56 -3.38 8.32
CA ALA A 55 11.84 -2.47 9.43
C ALA A 55 12.97 -2.99 10.34
N ARG A 56 13.03 -4.30 10.59
CA ARG A 56 14.13 -4.94 11.33
C ARG A 56 15.44 -4.87 10.57
N GLU A 57 15.45 -5.22 9.28
CA GLU A 57 16.65 -5.10 8.44
C GLU A 57 17.15 -3.66 8.38
N ARG A 58 16.26 -2.67 8.25
CA ARG A 58 16.63 -1.26 8.33
C ARG A 58 17.19 -0.89 9.71
N ALA A 59 16.59 -1.37 10.79
CA ALA A 59 17.07 -1.13 12.15
C ALA A 59 18.45 -1.78 12.37
N GLU A 60 18.71 -2.96 11.83
CA GLU A 60 20.01 -3.64 11.89
C GLU A 60 21.06 -2.92 11.03
N ILE A 61 20.73 -2.50 9.81
CA ILE A 61 21.63 -1.68 8.98
C ILE A 61 21.97 -0.37 9.70
N LEU A 62 20.97 0.27 10.33
CA LEU A 62 21.19 1.47 11.15
C LEU A 62 22.04 1.17 12.38
N ALA A 63 21.82 0.03 13.06
CA ALA A 63 22.57 -0.37 14.25
C ALA A 63 24.02 -0.76 13.92
N VAL A 64 24.27 -1.50 12.83
CA VAL A 64 25.60 -1.84 12.32
C VAL A 64 26.33 -0.58 11.86
N LYS A 65 25.63 0.34 11.17
CA LYS A 65 26.18 1.67 10.84
C LYS A 65 26.47 2.50 12.10
N SER A 66 25.72 2.26 13.18
CA SER A 66 25.88 2.92 14.48
C SER A 66 26.94 2.28 15.38
N GLY A 67 27.35 1.02 15.12
CA GLY A 67 28.27 0.23 15.94
C GLY A 67 29.71 0.75 16.05
N GLY A 68 30.03 1.84 15.33
CA GLY A 68 31.25 2.63 15.55
C GLY A 68 31.09 4.12 15.24
N LYS A 69 29.86 4.62 15.02
CA LYS A 69 29.66 5.93 14.36
C LYS A 69 28.30 6.60 14.61
N LEU A 70 27.88 6.70 15.87
CA LEU A 70 26.95 7.76 16.29
C LEU A 70 27.51 9.19 16.05
N ALA A 71 28.76 9.32 15.61
CA ALA A 71 29.43 10.60 15.32
C ALA A 71 29.17 11.19 13.92
N ASN A 72 28.68 10.44 12.91
CA ASN A 72 28.59 10.96 11.52
C ASN A 72 27.23 10.72 10.83
N LEU A 73 26.17 10.42 11.58
CA LEU A 73 24.81 10.32 11.05
C LEU A 73 24.00 11.57 11.43
N PHE A 74 24.55 12.75 11.16
CA PHE A 74 23.76 13.96 11.23
C PHE A 74 22.82 13.99 10.03
N THR A 75 21.52 14.03 10.31
CA THR A 75 20.54 14.29 9.26
C THR A 75 20.81 15.69 8.70
N ILE A 76 20.57 15.94 7.40
CA ILE A 76 20.74 17.29 6.84
C ILE A 76 19.99 18.36 7.65
N LYS A 77 18.85 18.00 8.26
CA LYS A 77 18.10 18.85 9.20
C LYS A 77 18.89 19.24 10.47
N GLU A 78 19.66 18.31 11.02
CA GLU A 78 20.53 18.57 12.17
C GLU A 78 21.73 19.42 11.74
N ILE A 79 22.29 19.17 10.57
CA ILE A 79 23.38 19.99 10.00
C ILE A 79 22.88 21.43 9.79
N HIS A 80 21.73 21.63 9.14
CA HIS A 80 21.11 22.95 8.98
C HIS A 80 20.87 23.66 10.30
N LYS A 81 20.35 22.94 11.31
CA LYS A 81 20.14 23.50 12.64
C LYS A 81 21.45 23.87 13.33
N ALA A 82 22.49 23.05 13.14
CA ALA A 82 23.82 23.28 13.69
C ALA A 82 24.56 24.42 12.97
N THR A 83 24.36 24.62 11.68
CA THR A 83 24.99 25.69 10.89
C THR A 83 24.11 26.92 10.72
N ASN A 84 22.92 26.95 11.35
CA ASN A 84 21.91 28.00 11.16
C ASN A 84 21.69 28.32 9.68
N ASP A 85 21.35 27.29 8.90
CA ASP A 85 21.15 27.37 7.45
C ASP A 85 22.41 27.88 6.70
N PHE A 86 23.61 27.54 7.19
CA PHE A 86 24.89 28.02 6.64
C PHE A 86 25.01 29.54 6.65
N ALA A 87 24.50 30.19 7.69
CA ALA A 87 24.63 31.62 7.84
C ALA A 87 26.10 32.05 7.98
N GLY A 88 26.44 33.19 7.37
CA GLY A 88 27.82 33.69 7.31
C GLY A 88 28.40 34.06 8.67
N ASP A 89 27.57 34.23 9.69
CA ASP A 89 27.97 34.43 11.09
C ASP A 89 28.62 33.18 11.70
N ARG A 90 28.40 31.99 11.12
CA ARG A 90 29.04 30.73 11.53
C ARG A 90 30.19 30.32 10.63
N LEU A 91 30.54 31.11 9.62
CA LEU A 91 31.66 30.83 8.73
C LEU A 91 32.98 30.96 9.50
N LEU A 92 33.71 29.86 9.60
CA LEU A 92 35.03 29.80 10.23
C LEU A 92 36.15 30.11 9.22
N GLY A 93 35.91 29.83 7.93
CA GLY A 93 36.84 30.16 6.86
C GLY A 93 36.49 29.51 5.53
N VAL A 94 37.09 30.03 4.46
CA VAL A 94 36.97 29.50 3.10
C VAL A 94 38.35 29.06 2.63
N GLY A 95 38.48 27.79 2.26
CA GLY A 95 39.70 27.21 1.72
C GLY A 95 39.50 26.63 0.32
N GLY A 96 40.57 26.07 -0.27
CA GLY A 96 40.50 25.44 -1.61
C GLY A 96 39.59 24.21 -1.70
N PHE A 97 39.14 23.68 -0.57
CA PHE A 97 38.22 22.54 -0.47
C PHE A 97 36.78 22.95 -0.13
N GLY A 98 36.52 24.26 0.04
CA GLY A 98 35.21 24.81 0.35
C GLY A 98 35.15 25.61 1.65
N GLU A 99 33.94 25.94 2.05
CA GLU A 99 33.60 26.75 3.22
C GLU A 99 33.41 25.86 4.45
N VAL A 100 33.92 26.31 5.60
CA VAL A 100 33.83 25.59 6.88
C VAL A 100 32.98 26.41 7.85
N TYR A 101 31.93 25.81 8.39
CA TYR A 101 30.99 26.44 9.31
C TYR A 101 31.08 25.82 10.72
N LYS A 102 30.78 26.62 11.74
CA LYS A 102 30.76 26.24 13.17
C LYS A 102 29.46 25.58 13.59
#